data_AF-A0A218Q817-F1
#
_entry.id   AF-A0A218Q817-F1
#
_cell.length_a   1.000
_cell.length_b   1.000
_cell.length_c   1.000
_cell.angle_alpha   90.00
_cell.angle_beta   90.00
_cell.angle_gamma   90.00
#
_symmetry.space_group_name_H-M   'P 1'
#
loop_
_entity.id
_entity.type
_entity.pdbx_description
1 polymer ?
#
loop_
_entity_poly.entity_id
_entity_poly.type
_entity_poly.pdbx_seq_one_letter_code
_entity_poly.pdbx_strand_id
1 'polypeptide(L)'
;MANRQQTHRYETSVEEFAQALTTARRMQHDWLTYGVDFVNFYVEDADSNWLETWGDDEILGNRLLDAIKEFLVSSDDVAIRIRQHLGERSLFDLAVNLEVCLRIGERDDRLYLVRNLLAGDDNNVDLNNGELLTLAESLLRKLADISE
;
A
#
# COMPACT_ATOMS: atom_id res chain seq x y z
N MET A 1 17.46 -20.11 54.97
CA MET A 1 16.37 -20.66 54.15
C MET A 1 16.23 -19.95 52.78
N ALA A 2 17.32 -19.48 52.17
CA ALA A 2 17.28 -18.66 50.95
C ALA A 2 17.36 -19.45 49.62
N ASN A 3 17.80 -20.71 49.64
CA ASN A 3 18.07 -21.49 48.42
C ASN A 3 16.78 -21.99 47.71
N ARG A 4 15.66 -22.14 48.43
CA ARG A 4 14.39 -22.64 47.85
C ARG A 4 13.63 -21.62 46.98
N GLN A 5 13.78 -20.33 47.25
CA GLN A 5 13.11 -19.29 46.46
C GLN A 5 13.79 -19.08 45.11
N GLN A 6 15.11 -19.30 45.04
CA GLN A 6 15.90 -19.08 43.84
C GLN A 6 15.73 -20.21 42.83
N THR A 7 15.59 -21.46 43.29
CA THR A 7 15.32 -22.63 42.43
C THR A 7 13.96 -22.53 41.75
N HIS A 8 12.91 -22.15 42.48
CA HIS A 8 11.57 -22.02 41.89
C HIS A 8 11.49 -20.92 40.84
N ARG A 9 12.17 -19.79 41.02
CA ARG A 9 12.17 -18.70 40.04
C ARG A 9 12.86 -19.10 38.73
N TYR A 10 13.92 -19.91 38.81
CA TYR A 10 14.60 -20.45 37.63
C TYR A 10 13.76 -21.52 36.93
N GLU A 11 13.13 -22.42 37.68
CA GLU A 11 12.21 -23.44 37.14
C GLU A 11 11.07 -22.79 36.35
N THR A 12 10.41 -21.78 36.93
CA THR A 12 9.33 -21.04 36.24
C THR A 12 9.83 -20.35 34.97
N SER A 13 11.02 -19.72 34.97
CA SER A 13 11.56 -19.07 33.77
C SER A 13 11.93 -20.03 32.64
N VAL A 14 12.37 -21.24 32.98
CA VAL A 14 12.71 -22.27 31.98
C VAL A 14 11.44 -22.87 31.40
N GLU A 15 10.41 -23.03 32.23
CA GLU A 15 9.11 -23.54 31.81
C GLU A 15 8.36 -22.53 30.93
N GLU A 16 8.39 -21.24 31.27
CA GLU A 16 7.89 -20.14 30.43
C GLU A 16 8.63 -20.07 29.08
N PHE A 17 9.95 -20.21 29.09
CA PHE A 17 10.76 -20.23 27.86
C PHE A 17 10.46 -21.45 27.00
N ALA A 18 10.33 -22.64 27.61
CA ALA A 18 9.97 -23.87 26.91
C ALA A 18 8.55 -23.78 26.31
N GLN A 19 7.62 -23.15 27.03
CA GLN A 19 6.26 -22.90 26.55
C GLN A 19 6.24 -21.91 25.37
N ALA A 20 6.99 -20.80 25.46
CA ALA A 20 7.14 -19.85 24.38
C ALA A 20 7.78 -20.49 23.13
N LEU A 21 8.82 -21.30 23.30
CA LEU A 21 9.49 -22.01 22.21
C LEU A 21 8.58 -23.03 21.53
N THR A 22 7.81 -23.78 22.32
CA THR A 22 6.84 -24.76 21.80
C THR A 22 5.73 -24.06 21.03
N THR A 23 5.26 -22.92 21.53
CA THR A 23 4.25 -22.09 20.86
C THR A 23 4.77 -21.55 19.54
N ALA A 24 5.99 -20.99 19.52
CA ALA A 24 6.61 -20.48 18.29
C ALA A 24 6.82 -21.58 17.24
N ARG A 25 7.26 -22.77 17.64
CA ARG A 25 7.41 -23.93 16.74
C ARG A 25 6.08 -24.39 16.16
N ARG A 26 5.02 -24.36 16.97
CA ARG A 26 3.67 -24.70 16.52
C ARG A 26 3.17 -23.69 15.50
N MET A 27 3.35 -22.39 15.75
CA MET A 27 3.01 -21.34 14.78
C MET A 27 3.78 -21.51 13.47
N GLN A 28 5.08 -21.81 13.54
CA GLN A 28 5.89 -22.06 12.34
C GLN A 28 5.40 -23.29 11.56
N HIS A 29 5.04 -24.37 12.25
CA HIS A 29 4.50 -25.56 11.61
C HIS A 29 3.12 -25.31 11.01
N ASP A 30 2.25 -24.60 11.72
CA ASP A 30 0.93 -24.22 11.25
C ASP A 30 1.03 -23.29 10.02
N TRP A 31 2.04 -22.40 9.97
CA TRP A 31 2.36 -21.57 8.79
C TRP A 31 2.79 -22.41 7.59
N LEU A 32 3.69 -23.38 7.78
CA LEU A 32 4.16 -24.27 6.70
C LEU A 32 3.06 -25.23 6.21
N THR A 33 2.15 -25.63 7.10
CA THR A 33 1.16 -26.67 6.82
C THR A 33 -0.13 -26.11 6.26
N TYR A 34 -0.62 -24.99 6.82
CA TYR A 34 -1.93 -24.44 6.47
C TYR A 34 -1.86 -23.16 5.65
N GLY A 35 -0.65 -22.60 5.43
CA GLY A 35 -0.45 -21.45 4.56
C GLY A 35 -1.44 -20.34 4.87
N VAL A 36 -1.29 -19.67 6.01
CA VAL A 36 -2.12 -18.48 6.27
C VAL A 36 -1.72 -17.44 5.21
N ASP A 37 -2.59 -17.25 4.20
CA ASP A 37 -2.54 -16.21 3.16
C ASP A 37 -2.71 -14.82 3.80
N PHE A 38 -1.78 -14.41 4.66
CA PHE A 38 -1.79 -13.09 5.29
C PHE A 38 -0.38 -12.50 5.44
N VAL A 39 0.44 -12.69 4.42
CA VAL A 39 1.62 -11.86 4.20
C VAL A 39 1.61 -11.44 2.74
N ASN A 40 1.10 -10.22 2.48
CA ASN A 40 1.53 -9.47 1.30
C ASN A 40 3.04 -9.30 1.45
N PHE A 41 3.80 -10.15 0.77
CA PHE A 41 5.25 -10.07 0.75
C PHE A 41 5.61 -8.83 -0.05
N TYR A 42 5.82 -7.70 0.62
CA TYR A 42 6.67 -6.65 0.09
C TYR A 42 8.11 -7.19 0.18
N VAL A 43 8.49 -8.07 -0.76
CA VAL A 43 9.90 -8.24 -1.09
C VAL A 43 10.27 -7.03 -1.92
N GLU A 44 10.57 -5.93 -1.24
CA GLU A 44 11.51 -5.00 -1.82
C GLU A 44 12.91 -5.62 -1.75
N ASP A 45 13.66 -5.37 -2.80
CA ASP A 45 15.03 -5.80 -3.03
C ASP A 45 15.87 -5.57 -1.77
N ALA A 46 16.20 -6.64 -1.03
CA ALA A 46 16.93 -6.56 0.24
C ALA A 46 18.36 -6.01 0.08
N ASP A 47 18.84 -5.92 -1.17
CA ASP A 47 20.13 -5.35 -1.56
C ASP A 47 20.05 -3.84 -1.87
N SER A 48 18.87 -3.25 -1.92
CA SER A 48 18.70 -1.80 -2.10
C SER A 48 18.88 -1.05 -0.78
N ASN A 49 19.06 0.27 -0.81
CA ASN A 49 19.29 1.10 0.39
C ASN A 49 18.01 1.35 1.21
N TRP A 50 17.04 0.43 1.14
CA TRP A 50 15.69 0.54 1.69
C TRP A 50 15.74 0.98 3.15
N LEU A 51 16.41 0.23 4.04
CA LEU A 51 16.49 0.53 5.46
C LEU A 51 16.96 1.96 5.80
N GLU A 52 17.78 2.58 4.94
CA GLU A 52 18.23 3.97 5.15
C GLU A 52 17.23 5.01 4.65
N THR A 53 16.38 4.69 3.68
CA THR A 53 15.30 5.56 3.18
C THR A 53 13.92 5.24 3.76
N TRP A 54 13.82 4.29 4.69
CA TRP A 54 12.55 3.86 5.30
C TRP A 54 11.76 4.94 6.03
N GLY A 55 12.39 6.07 6.40
CA GLY A 55 11.70 7.25 6.92
C GLY A 55 11.43 8.35 5.88
N ASP A 56 12.14 8.34 4.75
CA ASP A 56 12.04 9.36 3.71
C ASP A 56 10.87 9.09 2.76
N ASP A 57 10.60 7.81 2.47
CA ASP A 57 9.46 7.40 1.64
C ASP A 57 8.11 7.74 2.29
N GLU A 58 8.03 7.71 3.62
CA GLU A 58 6.81 8.10 4.35
C GLU A 58 6.59 9.63 4.30
N ILE A 59 7.65 10.43 4.23
CA ILE A 59 7.55 11.90 4.14
C ILE A 59 7.19 12.35 2.72
N LEU A 60 7.75 11.72 1.70
CA LEU A 60 7.47 12.02 0.29
C LEU A 60 6.11 11.47 -0.17
N GLY A 61 5.78 10.23 0.23
CA GLY A 61 4.49 9.61 -0.05
C GLY A 61 3.33 10.38 0.57
N ASN A 62 3.49 10.90 1.80
CA ASN A 62 2.46 11.71 2.45
C ASN A 62 2.24 13.06 1.74
N ARG A 63 3.29 13.74 1.27
CA ARG A 63 3.15 15.02 0.54
C ARG A 63 2.44 14.85 -0.80
N LEU A 64 2.85 13.85 -1.58
CA LEU A 64 2.23 13.57 -2.87
C LEU A 64 0.77 13.15 -2.70
N LEU A 65 0.50 12.27 -1.73
CA LEU A 65 -0.85 11.82 -1.41
C LEU A 65 -1.76 12.98 -0.96
N ASP A 66 -1.25 13.90 -0.13
CA ASP A 66 -2.02 15.06 0.33
C ASP A 66 -2.31 16.03 -0.82
N ALA A 67 -1.35 16.24 -1.72
CA ALA A 67 -1.55 17.06 -2.92
C ALA A 67 -2.58 16.42 -3.88
N ILE A 68 -2.54 15.09 -4.06
CA ILE A 68 -3.55 14.35 -4.83
C ILE A 68 -4.94 14.51 -4.19
N LYS A 69 -5.06 14.36 -2.86
CA LYS A 69 -6.33 14.53 -2.15
C LYS A 69 -6.88 15.94 -2.33
N GLU A 70 -6.04 16.97 -2.17
CA GLU A 70 -6.45 18.36 -2.34
C GLU A 70 -6.93 18.62 -3.77
N PHE A 71 -6.20 18.11 -4.76
CA PHE A 71 -6.60 18.19 -6.17
C PHE A 71 -7.94 17.51 -6.43
N LEU A 72 -8.14 16.29 -5.96
CA LEU A 72 -9.37 15.52 -6.21
C LEU A 72 -10.62 16.17 -5.58
N VAL A 73 -10.46 16.90 -4.48
CA VAL A 73 -11.53 17.68 -3.83
C VAL A 73 -11.70 19.07 -4.45
N SER A 74 -10.71 19.55 -5.19
CA SER A 74 -10.73 20.88 -5.82
C SER A 74 -11.82 21.05 -6.87
N SER A 75 -12.10 22.31 -7.20
CA SER A 75 -13.04 22.71 -8.27
C SER A 75 -12.43 22.65 -9.68
N ASP A 76 -11.27 22.01 -9.86
CA ASP A 76 -10.69 21.81 -11.19
C ASP A 76 -11.63 20.94 -12.05
N ASP A 77 -11.76 21.27 -13.33
CA ASP A 77 -12.65 20.56 -14.25
C ASP A 77 -12.29 19.07 -14.35
N VAL A 78 -11.00 18.73 -14.33
CA VAL A 78 -10.54 17.33 -14.35
C VAL A 78 -10.97 16.62 -13.06
N ALA A 79 -10.83 17.27 -11.90
CA ALA A 79 -11.24 16.70 -10.62
C ALA A 79 -12.76 16.51 -10.53
N ILE A 80 -13.55 17.45 -11.07
CA ILE A 80 -15.01 17.32 -11.15
C ILE A 80 -15.40 16.14 -12.04
N ARG A 81 -14.80 16.00 -13.22
CA ARG A 81 -15.06 14.89 -14.14
C ARG A 81 -14.70 13.53 -13.54
N ILE A 82 -13.59 13.45 -12.80
CA ILE A 82 -13.22 12.23 -12.08
C ILE A 82 -14.26 11.88 -11.03
N ARG A 83 -14.71 12.85 -10.22
CA ARG A 83 -15.75 12.61 -9.20
C ARG A 83 -17.07 12.15 -9.82
N GLN A 84 -17.44 12.70 -10.97
CA GLN A 84 -18.62 12.24 -11.72
C GLN A 84 -18.45 10.81 -12.24
N HIS A 85 -17.27 10.46 -12.75
CA HIS A 85 -16.96 9.12 -13.24
C HIS A 85 -16.84 8.10 -12.09
N LEU A 86 -16.34 8.52 -10.93
CA LEU A 86 -16.07 7.64 -9.80
C LEU A 86 -17.34 7.04 -9.19
N GLY A 87 -18.47 7.76 -9.28
CA GLY A 87 -19.77 7.29 -8.79
C GLY A 87 -19.73 7.00 -7.28
N GLU A 88 -19.93 5.73 -6.92
CA GLU A 88 -19.91 5.27 -5.52
C GLU A 88 -18.52 4.83 -5.03
N ARG A 89 -17.50 4.79 -5.91
CA ARG A 89 -16.16 4.34 -5.52
C ARG A 89 -15.50 5.37 -4.58
N SER A 90 -14.69 4.87 -3.66
CA SER A 90 -14.01 5.71 -2.66
C SER A 90 -12.99 6.63 -3.32
N LEU A 91 -13.18 7.94 -3.13
CA LEU A 91 -12.23 8.99 -3.53
C LEU A 91 -10.87 8.82 -2.85
N PHE A 92 -10.89 8.32 -1.61
CA PHE A 92 -9.68 8.05 -0.84
C PHE A 92 -8.91 6.87 -1.43
N ASP A 93 -9.61 5.78 -1.77
CA ASP A 93 -8.96 4.61 -2.38
C ASP A 93 -8.38 4.97 -3.75
N LEU A 94 -9.09 5.82 -4.52
CA LEU A 94 -8.55 6.36 -5.76
C LEU A 94 -7.25 7.14 -5.52
N ALA A 95 -7.22 8.02 -4.51
CA ALA A 95 -6.05 8.83 -4.20
C ALA A 95 -4.83 7.99 -3.80
N VAL A 96 -5.03 6.96 -2.97
CA VAL A 96 -3.98 6.03 -2.54
C VAL A 96 -3.45 5.24 -3.74
N ASN A 97 -4.33 4.66 -4.56
CA ASN A 97 -3.89 3.90 -5.73
C ASN A 97 -3.21 4.79 -6.79
N LEU A 98 -3.62 6.06 -6.91
CA LEU A 98 -2.95 7.04 -7.78
C LEU A 98 -1.52 7.34 -7.31
N GLU A 99 -1.31 7.53 -6.01
CA GLU A 99 0.03 7.73 -5.45
C GLU A 99 0.93 6.54 -5.77
N VAL A 100 0.44 5.32 -5.55
CA VAL A 100 1.17 4.09 -5.87
C VAL A 100 1.50 3.99 -7.36
N CYS A 101 0.55 4.30 -8.25
CA CYS A 101 0.78 4.28 -9.71
C CYS A 101 1.86 5.29 -10.13
N LEU A 102 1.91 6.47 -9.50
CA LEU A 102 2.91 7.49 -9.79
C LEU A 102 4.30 7.16 -9.22
N ARG A 103 4.35 6.45 -8.09
CA ARG A 103 5.61 6.05 -7.45
C ARG A 103 6.26 4.86 -8.15
N ILE A 104 5.47 3.82 -8.42
CA ILE A 104 5.97 2.53 -8.92
C ILE A 104 5.97 2.46 -10.45
N GLY A 105 5.03 3.14 -11.11
CA GLY A 105 4.89 3.07 -12.56
C GLY A 105 6.06 3.75 -13.28
N GLU A 106 6.65 3.04 -14.25
CA GLU A 106 7.53 3.65 -15.26
C GLU A 106 6.76 4.72 -16.04
N ARG A 107 7.44 5.77 -16.51
CA ARG A 107 6.79 6.92 -17.18
C ARG A 107 5.85 6.50 -18.31
N ASP A 108 6.21 5.45 -19.04
CA ASP A 108 5.47 4.95 -20.19
C ASP A 108 4.23 4.12 -19.78
N ASP A 109 4.26 3.49 -18.61
CA ASP A 109 3.18 2.63 -18.11
C ASP A 109 2.16 3.38 -17.23
N ARG A 110 2.53 4.53 -16.67
CA ARG A 110 1.64 5.35 -15.80
C ARG A 110 0.30 5.63 -16.44
N LEU A 111 0.26 5.93 -17.73
CA LEU A 111 -0.99 6.21 -18.44
C LEU A 111 -1.92 5.00 -18.46
N TYR A 112 -1.35 3.82 -18.69
CA TYR A 112 -2.11 2.57 -18.70
C TYR A 112 -2.61 2.22 -17.29
N LEU A 113 -1.76 2.36 -16.28
CA LEU A 113 -2.12 2.12 -14.87
C LEU A 113 -3.24 3.05 -14.39
N VAL A 114 -3.13 4.35 -14.67
CA VAL A 114 -4.15 5.33 -14.31
C VAL A 114 -5.45 5.08 -15.06
N ARG A 115 -5.40 4.74 -16.35
CA ARG A 115 -6.59 4.39 -17.13
C ARG A 115 -7.29 3.18 -16.55
N ASN A 116 -6.56 2.11 -16.24
CA ASN A 116 -7.12 0.92 -15.61
C ASN A 116 -7.72 1.22 -14.23
N LEU A 117 -7.05 2.08 -13.45
CA LEU A 117 -7.55 2.50 -12.15
C LEU A 117 -8.88 3.25 -12.26
N LEU A 118 -9.00 4.17 -13.22
CA LEU A 118 -10.21 4.93 -13.51
C LEU A 118 -11.34 4.03 -14.07
N ALA A 119 -11.01 3.07 -14.93
CA ALA A 119 -11.96 2.07 -15.42
C ALA A 119 -12.48 1.19 -14.28
N GLY A 120 -11.63 0.92 -13.29
CA GLY A 120 -11.98 0.11 -12.14
C GLY A 120 -12.09 -1.38 -12.44
N ASP A 121 -12.57 -2.12 -11.45
CA ASP A 121 -12.69 -3.58 -11.51
C ASP A 121 -13.93 -4.05 -12.30
N ASP A 122 -14.72 -3.08 -12.79
CA ASP A 122 -15.87 -3.38 -13.63
C ASP A 122 -15.40 -3.75 -15.03
N ASN A 123 -15.38 -5.06 -15.30
CA ASN A 123 -15.07 -5.67 -16.60
C ASN A 123 -15.99 -5.19 -17.76
N ASN A 124 -16.98 -4.35 -17.46
CA ASN A 124 -17.94 -3.80 -18.42
C ASN A 124 -17.58 -2.37 -18.87
N VAL A 125 -16.53 -1.76 -18.31
CA VAL A 125 -16.02 -0.48 -18.79
C VAL A 125 -15.28 -0.72 -20.10
N ASP A 126 -15.76 -0.09 -21.18
CA ASP A 126 -15.06 -0.11 -22.46
C ASP A 126 -13.71 0.58 -22.30
N LEU A 127 -12.67 -0.22 -22.11
CA LEU A 127 -11.31 0.28 -21.98
C LEU A 127 -10.97 1.12 -23.21
N ASN A 128 -11.48 0.82 -24.41
CA ASN A 128 -11.24 1.60 -25.63
C ASN A 128 -11.98 2.94 -25.68
N ASN A 129 -12.66 3.35 -24.60
CA ASN A 129 -13.25 4.67 -24.50
C ASN A 129 -12.16 5.75 -24.54
N GLY A 130 -12.10 6.50 -25.65
CA GLY A 130 -11.20 7.63 -25.82
C GLY A 130 -11.41 8.74 -24.79
N GLU A 131 -12.60 8.85 -24.21
CA GLU A 131 -12.87 9.82 -23.13
C GLU A 131 -12.15 9.45 -21.82
N LEU A 132 -11.99 8.16 -21.55
CA LEU A 132 -11.32 7.66 -20.36
C LEU A 132 -9.79 7.80 -20.49
N LEU A 133 -9.27 7.54 -21.70
CA LEU A 133 -7.88 7.81 -22.05
C LEU A 133 -7.54 9.30 -21.93
N THR A 134 -8.35 10.19 -22.51
CA THR A 134 -8.13 11.65 -22.43
C THR A 134 -8.28 12.19 -21.01
N LEU A 135 -9.14 11.59 -20.18
CA LEU A 135 -9.25 11.90 -18.76
C LEU A 135 -7.98 11.48 -18.00
N ALA A 136 -7.46 10.29 -18.26
CA ALA A 136 -6.21 9.80 -17.66
C ALA A 136 -5.01 10.68 -18.05
N GLU A 137 -4.89 11.07 -19.32
CA GLU A 137 -3.84 11.99 -19.78
C GLU A 137 -3.94 13.37 -19.13
N SER A 138 -5.16 13.91 -19.02
CA SER A 138 -5.40 15.22 -18.39
C SER A 138 -5.05 15.18 -16.90
N LEU A 139 -5.41 14.10 -16.21
CA LEU A 139 -5.07 13.90 -14.81
C LEU A 139 -3.55 13.77 -14.62
N LEU A 140 -2.86 12.98 -15.44
CA LEU A 140 -1.41 12.85 -15.32
C LEU A 140 -0.68 14.18 -15.56
N ARG A 141 -1.16 15.00 -16.50
CA ARG A 141 -0.60 16.34 -16.72
C ARG A 141 -0.80 17.24 -15.49
N LYS A 142 -2.00 17.25 -14.92
CA LYS A 142 -2.31 18.02 -13.70
C LYS A 142 -1.48 17.57 -12.51
N LEU A 143 -1.32 16.26 -12.32
CA LEU A 143 -0.53 15.71 -11.22
C LEU A 143 0.97 15.97 -11.41
N ALA A 144 1.47 15.99 -12.64
CA ALA A 144 2.84 16.43 -12.92
C ALA A 144 3.07 17.89 -12.52
N ASP A 145 2.12 18.78 -12.84
CA ASP A 145 2.17 20.21 -12.48
C ASP A 145 2.11 20.44 -10.95
N ILE A 146 1.52 19.51 -10.19
CA ILE A 146 1.39 19.59 -8.72
C ILE A 146 2.62 18.99 -8.00
N SER A 147 3.36 18.11 -8.69
CA SER A 147 4.55 17.42 -8.16
C SER A 147 5.87 18.20 -8.36
N GLU A 148 5.84 19.29 -9.13
CA GLU A 148 6.97 20.19 -9.42
C GLU A 148 6.96 21.42 -8.48
#